data_AF-A0A6A5GE90-F1
#
_entry.id   AF-A0A6A5GE90-F1
#
_cell.length_a   1.000
_cell.length_b   1.000
_cell.length_c   1.000
_cell.angle_alpha   90.00
_cell.angle_beta   90.00
_cell.angle_gamma   90.00
#
_symmetry.space_group_name_H-M   'P 1'
#
loop_
_entity.id
_entity.type
_entity.pdbx_description
1 polymer ?
#
loop_
_entity_poly.entity_id
_entity_poly.type
_entity_poly.pdbx_seq_one_letter_code
_entity_poly.pdbx_strand_id
1 'polypeptide(L)'
;MNRTLLAILVSLSLVTMISARFSCGHDPIQSGFAELLVKNDCKGRMNKVDTCCAQHTSCYAKKTPRNVCDEAFCKCAKNAAKNLPLCNFQMDNFCNTAKNFGGFHFKG
;
A
#
# COMPACT_ATOMS: atom_id res chain seq x y z
N MET A 1 -20.97 29.30 21.64
CA MET A 1 -20.50 27.93 21.30
C MET A 1 -20.30 27.16 22.60
N ASN A 2 -21.04 26.07 22.80
CA ASN A 2 -21.05 25.33 24.07
C ASN A 2 -19.69 24.62 24.26
N ARG A 3 -19.04 24.79 25.43
CA ARG A 3 -17.72 24.21 25.74
C ARG A 3 -17.71 22.69 25.55
N THR A 4 -18.82 22.03 25.86
CA THR A 4 -19.01 20.59 25.68
C THR A 4 -19.06 20.20 24.20
N LEU A 5 -19.74 21.00 23.37
CA LEU A 5 -19.82 20.78 21.93
C LEU A 5 -18.45 20.96 21.27
N LEU A 6 -17.68 21.96 21.70
CA LEU A 6 -16.32 22.18 21.23
C LEU A 6 -15.40 21.00 21.60
N ALA A 7 -15.50 20.49 22.84
CA ALA A 7 -14.73 19.33 23.28
C ALA A 7 -15.07 18.07 22.47
N ILE A 8 -16.35 17.83 22.18
CA ILE A 8 -16.82 16.71 21.33
C ILE A 8 -16.29 16.86 19.89
N LEU A 9 -16.37 18.05 19.31
CA LEU A 9 -15.88 18.28 17.94
C LEU A 9 -14.35 18.13 17.85
N VAL A 10 -13.60 18.62 18.83
CA VAL A 10 -12.14 18.47 18.89
C VAL A 10 -11.75 17.01 19.05
N SER A 11 -12.43 16.26 19.93
CA SER A 11 -12.16 14.82 20.10
C SER A 11 -12.53 14.00 18.86
N LEU A 12 -13.66 14.30 18.19
CA LEU A 12 -14.04 13.65 16.94
C LEU A 12 -13.02 13.93 15.82
N SER A 13 -12.53 15.17 15.73
CA SER A 13 -11.45 15.55 14.80
C SER A 13 -10.16 14.77 15.06
N LEU A 14 -9.80 14.54 16.33
CA LEU A 14 -8.59 13.83 16.71
C LEU A 14 -8.66 12.34 16.33
N VAL A 15 -9.85 11.72 16.43
CA VAL A 15 -10.09 10.34 15.98
C VAL A 15 -9.95 10.20 14.46
N THR A 16 -10.26 11.24 13.69
CA THR A 16 -10.11 11.23 12.22
C THR A 16 -8.66 11.42 11.74
N MET A 17 -7.73 11.83 12.61
CA MET A 17 -6.30 12.00 12.28
C MET A 17 -5.45 10.73 12.43
N ILE A 18 -6.06 9.54 12.30
CA ILE A 18 -5.27 8.34 12.04
C ILE A 18 -4.85 8.43 10.57
N SER A 19 -3.63 8.92 10.32
CA SER A 19 -3.05 8.88 8.98
C SER A 19 -3.09 7.44 8.48
N ALA A 20 -3.79 7.21 7.37
CA ALA A 20 -3.78 5.93 6.70
C ALA A 20 -2.32 5.62 6.34
N ARG A 21 -1.76 4.58 6.96
CA ARG A 21 -0.41 4.11 6.64
C ARG A 21 -0.38 3.65 5.19
N PHE A 22 0.71 3.94 4.49
CA PHE A 22 0.92 3.39 3.16
C PHE A 22 0.86 1.85 3.22
N SER A 23 0.03 1.27 2.38
CA SER A 23 -0.42 -0.13 2.47
C SER A 23 0.60 -1.12 1.94
N CYS A 24 1.67 -0.65 1.30
CA CYS A 24 2.76 -1.51 0.84
C CYS A 24 3.69 -1.85 2.01
N GLY A 25 4.15 -3.10 2.09
CA GLY A 25 4.97 -3.60 3.19
C GLY A 25 4.15 -4.29 4.28
N HIS A 26 4.81 -5.14 5.07
CA HIS A 26 4.15 -5.89 6.15
C HIS A 26 4.21 -5.16 7.51
N ASP A 27 5.29 -4.42 7.74
CA ASP A 27 5.55 -3.69 8.98
C ASP A 27 5.87 -2.21 8.72
N PRO A 28 5.85 -1.34 9.75
CA PRO A 28 6.04 0.10 9.57
C PRO A 28 7.36 0.51 8.91
N ILE A 29 8.45 -0.25 9.11
CA ILE A 29 9.75 0.04 8.52
C ILE A 29 9.68 -0.24 7.02
N GLN A 30 9.18 -1.41 6.64
CA GLN A 30 8.97 -1.76 5.22
C GLN A 30 8.03 -0.78 4.53
N SER A 31 6.93 -0.40 5.18
CA SER A 31 5.99 0.59 4.64
C SER A 31 6.62 1.96 4.46
N GLY A 32 7.46 2.41 5.40
CA GLY A 32 8.19 3.67 5.29
C GLY A 32 9.17 3.67 4.11
N PHE A 33 9.94 2.58 3.92
CA PHE A 33 10.83 2.45 2.76
C PHE A 33 10.06 2.39 1.44
N ALA A 34 8.97 1.61 1.39
CA ALA A 34 8.14 1.52 0.19
C ALA A 34 7.52 2.89 -0.16
N GLU A 35 7.04 3.63 0.84
CA GLU A 35 6.50 4.97 0.69
C GLU A 35 7.56 5.94 0.15
N LEU A 36 8.79 5.91 0.66
CA LEU A 36 9.89 6.74 0.19
C LEU A 36 10.19 6.50 -1.30
N LEU A 37 10.31 5.22 -1.70
CA LEU A 37 10.60 4.84 -3.09
C LEU A 37 9.48 5.30 -4.03
N VAL A 38 8.22 5.10 -3.65
CA VAL A 38 7.07 5.50 -4.46
C VAL A 38 6.94 7.03 -4.52
N LYS A 39 7.17 7.75 -3.43
CA LYS A 39 7.17 9.22 -3.44
C LYS A 39 8.23 9.78 -4.40
N ASN A 40 9.41 9.18 -4.44
CA ASN A 40 10.53 9.64 -5.27
C ASN A 40 10.36 9.25 -6.75
N ASP A 41 10.08 7.98 -7.01
CA ASP A 41 10.19 7.41 -8.36
C ASP A 41 8.85 7.37 -9.11
N CYS A 42 7.74 7.48 -8.37
CA CYS A 42 6.37 7.34 -8.86
C CYS A 42 5.54 8.63 -8.66
N LYS A 43 6.09 9.79 -9.06
CA LYS A 43 5.45 11.11 -8.90
C LYS A 43 3.98 11.11 -9.38
N GLY A 44 3.07 11.47 -8.49
CA GLY A 44 1.62 11.52 -8.77
C GLY A 44 0.94 10.15 -8.91
N ARG A 45 1.59 9.05 -8.52
CA ARG A 45 1.03 7.69 -8.55
C ARG A 45 0.83 7.07 -7.17
N MET A 46 1.12 7.79 -6.10
CA MET A 46 1.07 7.30 -4.72
C MET A 46 -0.23 6.51 -4.43
N ASN A 47 -1.39 7.13 -4.65
CA ASN A 47 -2.69 6.49 -4.40
C ASN A 47 -2.93 5.25 -5.28
N LYS A 48 -2.41 5.23 -6.50
CA LYS A 48 -2.57 4.08 -7.41
C LYS A 48 -1.74 2.89 -6.94
N VAL A 49 -0.50 3.14 -6.54
CA VAL A 49 0.38 2.11 -5.98
C VAL A 49 -0.15 1.61 -4.64
N ASP A 50 -0.59 2.51 -3.77
CA ASP A 50 -1.21 2.18 -2.48
C ASP A 50 -2.42 1.25 -2.65
N THR A 51 -3.31 1.57 -3.60
CA THR A 51 -4.47 0.75 -3.94
C THR A 51 -4.07 -0.66 -4.35
N CYS A 52 -3.01 -0.82 -5.15
CA CYS A 52 -2.52 -2.15 -5.54
C CYS A 52 -2.05 -2.97 -4.32
N CYS A 53 -1.34 -2.33 -3.39
CA CYS A 53 -0.89 -3.00 -2.16
C CYS A 53 -2.05 -3.36 -1.23
N ALA A 54 -3.02 -2.46 -1.04
CA ALA A 54 -4.22 -2.75 -0.26
C ALA A 54 -5.03 -3.93 -0.85
N GLN A 55 -5.16 -3.99 -2.17
CA GLN A 55 -5.81 -5.11 -2.87
C GLN A 55 -5.03 -6.41 -2.71
N HIS A 56 -3.71 -6.37 -2.78
CA HIS A 56 -2.85 -7.54 -2.58
C HIS A 56 -2.98 -8.11 -1.16
N THR A 57 -2.90 -7.26 -0.15
CA THR A 57 -3.13 -7.63 1.26
C THR A 57 -4.54 -8.21 1.46
N SER A 58 -5.57 -7.60 0.87
CA SER A 58 -6.95 -8.13 0.93
C SER A 58 -7.07 -9.49 0.25
N CYS A 59 -6.36 -9.72 -0.86
CA CYS A 59 -6.33 -11.01 -1.55
C CYS A 59 -5.75 -12.12 -0.67
N TYR A 60 -4.63 -11.85 0.00
CA TYR A 60 -4.05 -12.78 0.97
C TYR A 60 -4.96 -13.04 2.16
N ALA A 61 -5.64 -12.03 2.69
CA ALA A 61 -6.60 -12.19 3.80
C ALA A 61 -7.76 -13.13 3.44
N LYS A 62 -8.13 -13.22 2.15
CA LYS A 62 -9.14 -14.15 1.64
C LYS A 62 -8.63 -15.58 1.42
N LYS A 63 -7.37 -15.88 1.78
CA LYS A 63 -6.71 -17.18 1.53
C LYS A 63 -6.76 -17.62 0.06
N THR A 64 -6.78 -16.65 -0.85
CA THR A 64 -6.65 -16.92 -2.29
C THR A 64 -5.25 -17.46 -2.58
N PRO A 65 -5.06 -18.40 -3.53
CA PRO A 65 -3.74 -18.92 -3.87
C PRO A 65 -2.73 -17.80 -4.13
N ARG A 66 -1.54 -17.94 -3.56
CA ARG A 66 -0.54 -16.87 -3.53
C ARG A 66 -0.20 -16.33 -4.91
N ASN A 67 0.02 -17.22 -5.88
CA ASN A 67 0.34 -16.87 -7.27
C ASN A 67 -0.74 -15.99 -7.91
N VAL A 68 -2.02 -16.26 -7.63
CA VAL A 68 -3.15 -15.46 -8.15
C VAL A 68 -3.09 -14.04 -7.58
N CYS A 69 -2.85 -13.90 -6.28
CA CYS A 69 -2.70 -12.59 -5.64
C CYS A 69 -1.48 -11.83 -6.18
N ASP A 70 -0.34 -12.51 -6.29
CA ASP A 70 0.92 -11.92 -6.74
C ASP A 70 0.84 -11.46 -8.21
N GLU A 71 0.23 -12.25 -9.09
CA GLU A 71 0.02 -11.88 -10.49
C GLU A 71 -0.94 -10.69 -10.64
N ALA A 72 -2.02 -10.68 -9.86
CA ALA A 72 -2.95 -9.55 -9.83
C ALA A 72 -2.27 -8.27 -9.35
N PHE A 73 -1.45 -8.38 -8.28
CA PHE A 73 -0.65 -7.28 -7.78
C PHE A 73 0.34 -6.76 -8.84
N CYS A 74 1.12 -7.64 -9.46
CA CYS A 74 2.09 -7.26 -10.49
C CYS A 74 1.43 -6.53 -11.67
N LYS A 75 0.25 -7.00 -12.12
CA LYS A 75 -0.51 -6.33 -13.18
C LYS A 75 -1.00 -4.95 -12.74
N CYS A 76 -1.50 -4.82 -11.52
CA CYS A 76 -1.92 -3.54 -10.96
C CYS A 76 -0.74 -2.56 -10.86
N ALA A 77 0.37 -2.99 -10.28
CA ALA A 77 1.57 -2.19 -10.07
C ALA A 77 2.13 -1.65 -11.41
N LYS A 78 2.27 -2.51 -12.42
CA LYS A 78 2.70 -2.10 -13.77
C LYS A 78 1.77 -1.06 -14.40
N ASN A 79 0.46 -1.23 -14.24
CA ASN A 79 -0.51 -0.25 -14.71
C ASN A 79 -0.44 1.08 -13.95
N ALA A 80 -0.20 1.04 -12.62
CA ALA A 80 -0.02 2.23 -11.80
C ALA A 80 1.21 3.05 -12.23
N ALA A 81 2.26 2.36 -12.66
CA ALA A 81 3.52 2.96 -13.15
C ALA A 81 3.50 3.38 -14.62
N LYS A 82 2.40 3.19 -15.37
CA LYS A 82 2.37 3.43 -16.81
C LYS A 82 2.92 4.82 -17.19
N ASN A 83 3.80 4.82 -18.20
CA ASN A 83 4.52 5.98 -18.74
C ASN A 83 5.54 6.65 -17.79
N LEU A 84 5.98 5.95 -16.73
CA LEU A 84 7.02 6.42 -15.82
C LEU A 84 8.11 5.34 -15.69
N PRO A 85 9.23 5.42 -16.43
CA PRO A 85 10.24 4.35 -16.47
C PRO A 85 10.80 3.97 -15.09
N LEU A 86 11.19 4.96 -14.27
CA LEU A 86 11.69 4.71 -12.91
C LEU A 86 10.64 4.05 -12.03
N CYS A 87 9.39 4.52 -12.11
CA CYS A 87 8.29 3.89 -11.40
C CYS A 87 8.05 2.44 -11.87
N ASN A 88 8.18 2.16 -13.17
CA ASN A 88 8.01 0.79 -13.69
C ASN A 88 9.09 -0.13 -13.12
N PHE A 89 10.36 0.32 -13.13
CA PHE A 89 11.45 -0.41 -12.51
C PHE A 89 11.16 -0.69 -11.02
N GLN A 90 10.66 0.31 -10.29
CA GLN A 90 10.32 0.14 -8.87
C GLN A 90 9.14 -0.84 -8.66
N MET A 91 8.14 -0.81 -9.53
CA MET A 91 7.00 -1.74 -9.49
C MET A 91 7.40 -3.16 -9.88
N ASP A 92 8.36 -3.33 -10.79
CA ASP A 92 8.93 -4.65 -11.11
C ASP A 92 9.69 -5.21 -9.90
N ASN A 93 10.45 -4.37 -9.18
CA ASN A 93 11.09 -4.77 -7.92
C ASN A 93 10.06 -5.16 -6.84
N PHE A 94 8.98 -4.38 -6.68
CA PHE A 94 7.92 -4.75 -5.75
C PHE A 94 7.24 -6.07 -6.13
N CYS A 95 6.94 -6.27 -7.42
CA CYS A 95 6.37 -7.52 -7.94
C CYS A 95 7.29 -8.72 -7.65
N ASN A 96 8.58 -8.59 -7.93
CA ASN A 96 9.56 -9.65 -7.67
C ASN A 96 9.69 -9.93 -6.17
N THR A 97 9.70 -8.90 -5.33
CA THR A 97 9.72 -9.06 -3.87
C THR A 97 8.48 -9.80 -3.36
N ALA A 98 7.28 -9.44 -3.84
CA ALA A 98 6.05 -10.15 -3.47
C ALA A 98 6.11 -11.63 -3.89
N LYS A 99 6.52 -11.92 -5.12
CA LYS A 99 6.67 -13.29 -5.63
C LYS A 99 7.74 -14.09 -4.88
N ASN A 100 8.84 -13.49 -4.47
CA ASN A 100 9.91 -14.24 -3.80
C ASN A 100 9.69 -14.37 -2.29
N PHE A 101 9.07 -13.37 -1.65
CA PHE A 101 9.03 -13.26 -0.19
C PHE A 101 7.62 -13.17 0.42
N GLY A 102 6.57 -12.90 -0.36
CA GLY A 102 5.20 -12.74 0.15
C GLY A 102 4.66 -13.96 0.90
N GLY A 103 5.11 -15.16 0.53
CA GLY A 103 4.70 -16.42 1.19
C GLY A 103 5.23 -16.60 2.62
N PHE A 104 6.24 -15.83 3.04
CA PHE A 104 6.77 -15.94 4.41
C PHE A 104 5.82 -15.36 5.46
N HIS A 105 5.03 -14.35 5.09
CA HIS A 105 4.07 -13.69 6.01
C HIS A 105 2.67 -14.29 5.93
N PHE A 106 2.32 -14.92 4.82
CA PHE A 106 1.02 -15.53 4.57
C PHE A 106 1.21 -17.00 4.25
N LYS A 107 1.37 -17.82 5.31
CA LYS A 107 1.31 -19.28 5.18
C LYS A 107 -0.11 -19.66 4.78
N GLY A 108 -0.27 -20.06 3.52
CA GLY A 108 -1.40 -20.89 3.07
C GLY A 108 -1.21 -22.30 3.58
#